data_AF-A0A3M9ZTW4-F1
#
_entry.id   AF-A0A3M9ZTW4-F1
#
_cell.length_a   1.000
_cell.length_b   1.000
_cell.length_c   1.000
_cell.angle_alpha   90.00
_cell.angle_beta   90.00
_cell.angle_gamma   90.00
#
_symmetry.space_group_name_H-M   'P 1'
#
loop_
_entity.id
_entity.type
_entity.pdbx_description
1 polymer ?
#
loop_
_entity_poly.entity_id
_entity_poly.type
_entity_poly.pdbx_seq_one_letter_code
_entity_poly.pdbx_strand_id
1 'polypeptide(L)' 'MTRPAELELVGEPMRVVRSPCAHTVGIGGTVVDETMSMLALRDGDRTRWLPKAGSVFSLAGAEVDGGSLVG' A
#
# COMPACT_ATOMS: atom_id res chain seq x y z
N MET A 1 -8.85 13.92 -15.48
CA MET A 1 -7.90 13.33 -14.51
C MET A 1 -8.70 12.64 -13.43
N THR A 2 -8.87 11.34 -13.55
CA THR A 2 -9.67 10.52 -12.61
C THR A 2 -8.88 10.39 -11.31
N ARG A 3 -9.49 10.73 -10.17
CA ARG A 3 -8.86 10.58 -8.84
C ARG A 3 -8.80 9.08 -8.50
N PRO A 4 -7.68 8.53 -8.00
CA PRO A 4 -7.57 7.09 -7.71
C PRO A 4 -8.31 6.63 -6.45
N ALA A 5 -8.96 7.54 -5.71
CA ALA A 5 -9.60 7.27 -4.41
C ALA A 5 -10.84 6.35 -4.46
N GLU A 6 -11.24 5.86 -5.63
CA GLU A 6 -12.36 4.92 -5.80
C GLU A 6 -11.92 3.46 -5.97
N LEU A 7 -10.62 3.16 -5.93
CA LEU A 7 -10.16 1.78 -5.99
C LEU A 7 -10.37 1.12 -4.63
N GLU A 8 -11.21 0.07 -4.58
CA GLU A 8 -11.28 -0.81 -3.41
C GLU A 8 -9.97 -1.62 -3.34
N LEU A 9 -9.06 -1.20 -2.46
CA LEU A 9 -7.76 -1.87 -2.29
C LEU A 9 -7.85 -3.08 -1.35
N VAL A 10 -8.83 -3.09 -0.44
CA VAL A 10 -9.00 -4.18 0.54
C VAL A 10 -9.25 -5.50 -0.18
N GLY A 11 -8.46 -6.51 0.15
CA GLY A 11 -8.47 -7.82 -0.51
C GLY A 11 -7.39 -7.99 -1.57
N GLU A 12 -6.78 -6.92 -2.05
CA GLU A 12 -5.75 -7.00 -3.09
C GLU A 12 -4.37 -7.39 -2.53
N PRO A 13 -3.58 -8.20 -3.25
CA PRO A 13 -2.19 -8.45 -2.91
C PRO A 13 -1.33 -7.23 -3.26
N MET A 14 -0.58 -6.73 -2.28
CA MET A 14 0.32 -5.59 -2.45
C MET A 14 1.69 -5.83 -1.81
N ARG A 15 2.70 -5.10 -2.30
CA ARG A 15 4.06 -5.10 -1.75
C ARG A 15 4.69 -3.72 -1.84
N VAL A 16 5.44 -3.32 -0.82
CA VAL A 16 6.27 -2.10 -0.87
C VAL A 16 7.49 -2.36 -1.74
N VAL A 17 7.67 -1.59 -2.81
CA VAL A 17 8.85 -1.68 -3.69
C VAL A 17 9.83 -0.52 -3.47
N ARG A 18 9.34 0.64 -3.01
CA ARG A 18 10.18 1.77 -2.56
C ARG A 18 9.57 2.44 -1.34
N SER A 19 10.41 2.95 -0.46
CA SER A 19 10.01 3.75 0.70
C SER A 19 11.21 4.54 1.22
N PRO A 20 11.03 5.73 1.83
CA PRO A 20 12.08 6.40 2.59
C PRO A 20 12.55 5.57 3.79
N CYS A 21 11.73 4.60 4.23
CA CYS A 21 12.06 3.72 5.33
C CYS A 21 12.50 2.34 4.82
N ALA A 22 13.81 2.12 4.71
CA ALA A 22 14.39 0.92 4.09
C ALA A 22 13.89 -0.41 4.68
N HIS A 23 13.59 -0.45 5.98
CA HIS A 23 13.07 -1.65 6.64
C HIS A 23 11.63 -2.05 6.21
N THR A 24 10.94 -1.16 5.50
CA THR A 24 9.60 -1.43 4.99
C THR A 24 9.60 -2.00 3.57
N VAL A 25 10.68 -1.82 2.82
CA VAL A 25 10.80 -2.31 1.45
C VAL A 25 10.75 -3.84 1.45
N GLY A 26 9.94 -4.40 0.56
CA GLY A 26 9.72 -5.84 0.45
C GLY A 26 8.62 -6.38 1.37
N ILE A 27 8.10 -5.60 2.34
CA ILE A 27 6.87 -5.97 3.06
C ILE A 27 5.77 -6.15 2.02
N GLY A 28 5.15 -7.32 2.01
CA GLY A 28 3.99 -7.61 1.19
C GLY A 28 2.93 -8.34 1.98
N GLY A 29 1.76 -8.46 1.39
CA GLY A 29 0.61 -9.10 1.99
C GLY A 29 -0.68 -8.69 1.29
N THR A 30 -1.80 -9.12 1.84
CA THR A 30 -3.12 -8.69 1.41
C THR A 30 -3.49 -7.40 2.11
N VAL A 31 -4.04 -6.42 1.40
CA VAL A 31 -4.60 -5.22 2.04
C VAL A 31 -5.81 -5.62 2.87
N VAL A 32 -5.81 -5.26 4.15
CA VAL A 32 -6.92 -5.60 5.07
C VAL A 32 -7.65 -4.40 5.62
N ASP A 33 -7.02 -3.23 5.52
CA ASP A 33 -7.59 -1.97 5.97
C ASP A 33 -6.85 -0.80 5.31
N GLU A 34 -7.52 0.33 5.25
CA GLU A 34 -7.02 1.56 4.64
C GLU A 34 -7.61 2.76 5.37
N THR A 35 -6.75 3.74 5.63
CA THR A 35 -7.14 5.06 6.15
C THR A 35 -6.66 6.13 5.18
N MET A 36 -6.94 7.39 5.49
CA MET A 36 -6.55 8.53 4.66
C MET A 36 -5.07 8.50 4.24
N SER A 37 -4.16 8.13 5.15
CA SER A 37 -2.71 8.22 4.95
C SER A 37 -1.95 6.90 5.12
N MET A 38 -2.63 5.83 5.55
CA MET A 38 -2.00 4.55 5.87
C MET A 38 -2.72 3.40 5.19
N LEU A 39 -1.97 2.35 4.89
CA LEU A 39 -2.45 1.11 4.31
C LEU A 39 -1.97 -0.07 5.16
N ALA A 40 -2.88 -0.98 5.50
CA ALA A 40 -2.57 -2.15 6.32
C ALA A 40 -2.39 -3.39 5.43
N LEU A 41 -1.19 -3.97 5.45
CA LEU A 41 -0.90 -5.25 4.80
C LEU A 41 -0.85 -6.38 5.82
N ARG A 42 -1.52 -7.49 5.51
CA ARG A 42 -1.49 -8.71 6.31
C ARG A 42 -0.74 -9.82 5.59
N ASP A 43 0.23 -10.40 6.29
CA ASP A 43 0.99 -11.59 5.90
C ASP A 43 0.91 -12.63 7.03
N GLY A 44 0.12 -13.67 6.81
CA GLY A 44 -0.30 -14.58 7.89
C GLY A 44 -0.97 -13.84 9.04
N ASP A 45 -0.47 -14.03 10.26
CA ASP A 45 -0.99 -13.39 11.48
C ASP A 45 -0.44 -11.98 11.72
N ARG A 46 0.49 -11.51 10.88
CA ARG A 46 1.14 -10.21 11.05
C ARG A 46 0.46 -9.16 10.20
N THR A 47 -0.04 -8.11 10.84
CA THR A 47 -0.53 -6.91 10.15
C THR A 47 0.49 -5.78 10.30
N ARG A 48 0.84 -5.12 9.20
CA ARG A 48 1.74 -3.97 9.19
C ARG A 48 1.07 -2.77 8.54
N TRP A 49 1.09 -1.66 9.27
CA TRP A 49 0.63 -0.37 8.79
C TRP A 49 1.77 0.37 8.10
N LEU A 50 1.50 0.85 6.89
CA LEU A 50 2.48 1.49 6.02
C LEU A 50 1.99 2.86 5.60
N PRO A 51 2.84 3.89 5.64
CA PRO A 51 2.47 5.20 5.13
C PRO A 51 2.32 5.13 3.61
N LYS A 52 1.22 5.69 3.11
CA LYS A 52 0.96 5.89 1.69
C LYS A 52 1.97 6.88 1.10
N ALA A 53 2.09 8.06 1.71
CA ALA A 53 2.96 9.12 1.24
C ALA A 53 4.45 8.69 1.28
N GLY A 54 5.14 8.90 0.16
CA GLY A 54 6.56 8.56 0.01
C GLY A 54 6.85 7.07 -0.26
N SER A 55 5.84 6.20 -0.20
CA SER A 55 5.98 4.78 -0.55
C SER A 55 5.52 4.55 -1.99
N VAL A 56 6.16 3.59 -2.66
CA VAL A 56 5.69 3.02 -3.93
C VAL A 56 5.34 1.57 -3.68
N PHE A 57 4.15 1.17 -4.12
CA PHE A 57 3.63 -0.17 -3.95
C PHE A 57 3.54 -0.88 -5.30
N SER A 58 3.75 -2.19 -5.32
CA SER A 58 3.34 -3.05 -6.42
C SER A 58 1.94 -3.58 -6.13
N LEU A 59 1.01 -3.33 -7.05
CA LEU A 59 -0.37 -3.82 -7.05
C LEU A 59 -0.63 -4.51 -8.39
N ALA A 60 -0.98 -5.79 -8.37
CA ALA A 60 -1.19 -6.59 -9.60
C ALA A 60 -0.03 -6.48 -10.63
N GLY A 61 1.21 -6.31 -10.16
CA GLY A 61 2.40 -6.17 -11.01
C GLY A 61 2.66 -4.76 -11.55
N ALA A 62 1.78 -3.78 -11.29
CA ALA A 62 2.00 -2.37 -11.60
C ALA A 62 2.56 -1.63 -10.39
N GLU A 63 3.46 -0.66 -10.62
CA GLU A 63 3.91 0.26 -9.57
C GLU A 63 2.89 1.40 -9.40
N VAL A 64 2.49 1.64 -8.16
CA VAL A 64 1.54 2.68 -7.75
C VAL A 64 2.23 3.59 -6.75
N ASP A 65 2.25 4.89 -7.06
CA ASP A 65 2.68 5.92 -6.11
C ASP A 65 1.66 6.00 -4.97
N GLY A 66 2.08 5.65 -3.76
CA GLY A 66 1.23 5.71 -2.58
C GLY A 66 0.73 7.12 -2.28
N GLY A 67 1.46 8.18 -2.67
CA GLY A 67 0.97 9.55 -2.55
C GLY A 67 -0.33 9.80 -3.31
N SER A 68 -0.57 9.07 -4.41
CA SER A 68 -1.81 9.16 -5.21
C SER A 68 -3.01 8.46 -4.57
N LEU A 69 -2.76 7.59 -3.58
CA LEU A 69 -3.76 6.86 -2.81
C LEU A 69 -4.19 7.63 -1.55
N VAL A 70 -3.55 8.75 -1.23
CA VAL A 70 -3.95 9.60 -0.09
C VAL A 70 -5.29 10.24 -0.42
N GLY A 71 -6.31 10.01 0.40
CA GLY A 71 -7.67 10.46 0.13
C GLY A 71 -8.66 10.01 1.18
#